data_AF-A0A842MBX3-F1
#
_entry.id   AF-A0A842MBX3-F1
#
_cell.length_a   1.000
_cell.length_b   1.000
_cell.length_c   1.000
_cell.angle_alpha   90.00
_cell.angle_beta   90.00
_cell.angle_gamma   90.00
#
_symmetry.space_group_name_H-M   'P 1'
#
loop_
_entity.id
_entity.type
_entity.pdbx_description
1 polymer ?
#
loop_
_entity_poly.entity_id
_entity_poly.type
_entity_poly.pdbx_seq_one_letter_code
_entity_poly.pdbx_strand_id
1 'polypeptide(L)'
;MIMVQGEVGGKKYTEPFSKGVLARSLTRAEMDPNKAYTFASKIEAYLKKRKIDLITIDELVEIVFNKLKEEDKEIAEKYMLWRRIREHKEPLIILIGGASGVGTSSIAFEVANRLGIR
;
A
#
# COMPACT_ATOMS: atom_id res chain seq x y z
N MET A 1 18.17 0.68 -14.57
CA MET A 1 17.41 -0.07 -13.54
C MET A 1 16.72 0.99 -12.72
N ILE A 2 15.40 0.90 -12.51
CA ILE A 2 14.66 1.97 -11.80
C ILE A 2 14.95 1.83 -10.31
N MET A 3 15.44 2.89 -9.69
CA MET A 3 15.71 2.98 -8.27
C MET A 3 14.60 3.77 -7.58
N VAL A 4 14.17 3.31 -6.41
CA VAL A 4 13.15 3.95 -5.58
C VAL A 4 13.82 4.44 -4.30
N GLN A 5 13.72 5.74 -4.02
CA GLN A 5 14.29 6.38 -2.83
C GLN A 5 13.20 6.68 -1.79
N GLY A 6 13.40 6.22 -0.55
CA GLY A 6 12.55 6.54 0.59
C GLY A 6 13.33 7.10 1.77
N GLU A 7 12.61 7.43 2.85
CA GLU A 7 13.18 7.88 4.11
C GLU A 7 12.55 7.12 5.30
N VAL A 8 13.38 6.51 6.15
CA VAL A 8 12.94 5.92 7.44
C VAL A 8 13.82 6.48 8.55
N GLY A 9 13.20 7.09 9.56
CA GLY A 9 13.91 7.60 10.74
C GLY A 9 14.99 8.64 10.41
N GLY A 10 14.76 9.50 9.41
CA GLY A 10 15.70 10.53 8.97
C GLY A 10 16.80 10.04 8.03
N LYS A 11 16.83 8.74 7.68
CA LYS A 11 17.84 8.16 6.78
C LYS A 11 17.21 7.83 5.43
N LYS A 12 17.86 8.30 4.37
CA LYS A 12 17.49 7.95 2.99
C LYS A 12 17.97 6.55 2.65
N TYR A 13 17.10 5.78 2.03
CA TYR A 13 17.40 4.45 1.49
C TYR A 13 16.99 4.39 0.02
N THR A 14 17.73 3.64 -0.77
CA THR A 14 17.46 3.48 -2.20
C THR A 14 17.46 1.99 -2.54
N GLU A 15 16.37 1.50 -3.11
CA GLU A 15 16.20 0.10 -3.47
C GLU A 15 15.70 -0.02 -4.93
N PRO A 16 16.00 -1.12 -5.64
CA PRO A 16 15.43 -1.34 -6.96
C PRO A 16 13.89 -1.41 -6.92
N PHE A 17 13.22 -0.83 -7.91
CA PHE A 17 11.78 -0.98 -8.06
C PHE A 17 11.39 -2.47 -8.11
N SER A 18 10.50 -2.88 -7.22
CA SER A 18 10.01 -4.25 -7.14
C SER A 18 8.52 -4.33 -7.44
N LYS A 19 8.19 -5.03 -8.53
CA LYS A 19 6.80 -5.36 -8.86
C LYS A 19 6.10 -6.11 -7.74
N GLY A 20 6.81 -7.03 -7.08
CA GLY A 20 6.24 -7.82 -5.98
C GLY A 20 5.88 -6.96 -4.77
N VAL A 21 6.73 -5.98 -4.43
CA VAL A 21 6.45 -5.04 -3.34
C VAL A 21 5.21 -4.18 -3.66
N LEU A 22 5.14 -3.63 -4.88
CA LEU A 22 3.99 -2.84 -5.31
C LEU A 22 2.71 -3.69 -5.37
N ALA A 23 2.78 -4.88 -5.98
CA ALA A 23 1.65 -5.81 -6.08
C ALA A 23 1.09 -6.15 -4.69
N ARG A 24 1.96 -6.48 -3.73
CA ARG A 24 1.54 -6.74 -2.33
C ARG A 24 0.87 -5.53 -1.69
N SER A 25 1.34 -4.31 -1.99
CA SER A 25 0.69 -3.08 -1.51
C SER A 25 -0.72 -2.90 -2.10
N LEU A 26 -0.91 -3.24 -3.38
CA LEU A 26 -2.20 -3.18 -4.06
C LEU A 26 -3.16 -4.26 -3.57
N THR A 27 -2.66 -5.46 -3.27
CA THR A 27 -3.48 -6.54 -2.69
C THR A 27 -4.01 -6.18 -1.30
N ARG A 28 -3.27 -5.41 -0.50
CA ARG A 28 -3.79 -4.86 0.77
C ARG A 28 -4.94 -3.88 0.55
N ALA A 29 -4.94 -3.17 -0.58
CA ALA A 29 -6.06 -2.35 -1.03
C ALA A 29 -7.14 -3.18 -1.75
N GLU A 30 -7.20 -4.49 -1.48
CA GLU A 30 -8.20 -5.43 -1.98
C GLU A 30 -8.15 -5.70 -3.50
N MET A 31 -7.05 -5.36 -4.15
CA MET A 31 -6.84 -5.76 -5.54
C MET A 31 -6.52 -7.25 -5.65
N ASP A 32 -7.20 -7.96 -6.56
CA ASP A 32 -6.87 -9.34 -6.92
C ASP A 32 -5.35 -9.50 -7.18
N PRO A 33 -4.68 -10.55 -6.65
CA PRO A 33 -3.23 -10.71 -6.77
C PRO A 33 -2.68 -10.72 -8.21
N ASN A 34 -3.39 -11.36 -9.15
CA ASN A 34 -2.96 -11.40 -10.56
C ASN A 34 -3.11 -10.02 -11.21
N LYS A 35 -4.22 -9.34 -10.91
CA LYS A 35 -4.47 -7.96 -11.36
C LYS A 35 -3.44 -7.00 -10.77
N ALA A 36 -3.06 -7.17 -9.51
CA ALA A 36 -2.04 -6.39 -8.81
C ALA A 36 -0.65 -6.53 -9.43
N TYR A 37 -0.22 -7.77 -9.75
CA TYR A 37 1.06 -7.98 -10.41
C TYR A 37 1.08 -7.43 -11.84
N THR A 38 -0.04 -7.57 -12.56
CA THR A 38 -0.21 -7.00 -13.90
C THR A 38 -0.15 -5.47 -13.86
N PHE A 39 -0.84 -4.84 -12.90
CA PHE A 39 -0.80 -3.39 -12.70
C PHE A 39 0.62 -2.92 -12.35
N ALA A 40 1.31 -3.60 -11.43
CA ALA A 40 2.70 -3.29 -11.10
C ALA A 40 3.64 -3.38 -12.31
N SER A 41 3.39 -4.33 -13.23
CA SER A 41 4.12 -4.46 -14.49
C SER A 41 3.84 -3.28 -15.45
N LYS A 42 2.59 -2.79 -15.51
CA LYS A 42 2.24 -1.58 -16.26
C LYS A 42 2.96 -0.34 -15.71
N ILE A 43 3.07 -0.22 -14.39
CA ILE A 43 3.82 0.85 -13.72
C ILE A 43 5.30 0.78 -14.09
N GLU A 44 5.91 -0.40 -14.00
CA GLU A 44 7.31 -0.59 -14.42
C GLU A 44 7.53 -0.15 -15.87
N ALA A 45 6.67 -0.59 -16.78
CA ALA A 45 6.75 -0.24 -18.21
C ALA A 45 6.59 1.27 -18.43
N TYR A 46 5.69 1.91 -17.70
CA TYR A 46 5.48 3.36 -17.73
C TYR A 46 6.74 4.12 -17.29
N LEU A 47 7.36 3.73 -16.17
CA LEU A 47 8.57 4.35 -15.65
C LEU A 47 9.75 4.18 -16.63
N LYS A 48 9.91 2.98 -17.21
CA LYS A 48 10.92 2.72 -18.26
C LYS A 48 10.70 3.58 -19.50
N LYS A 49 9.46 3.69 -19.98
CA LYS A 49 9.11 4.51 -21.16
C LYS A 49 9.43 6.00 -20.93
N ARG A 50 9.27 6.48 -19.70
CA ARG A 50 9.61 7.85 -19.29
C ARG A 50 11.10 8.05 -19.01
N LYS A 51 11.93 7.00 -19.12
CA LYS A 51 13.38 7.02 -18.79
C LYS A 51 13.65 7.50 -17.37
N ILE A 52 12.82 7.08 -16.42
CA ILE A 52 12.99 7.41 -15.01
C ILE A 52 13.96 6.38 -14.40
N ASP A 53 15.15 6.82 -14.02
CA ASP A 53 16.17 5.97 -13.39
C ASP A 53 16.12 6.02 -11.85
N LEU A 54 15.65 7.14 -11.28
CA LEU A 54 15.46 7.33 -9.83
C LEU A 54 14.11 8.02 -9.60
N ILE A 55 13.33 7.49 -8.66
CA ILE A 55 12.04 8.07 -8.26
C ILE A 55 11.91 8.03 -6.74
N THR A 56 11.32 9.04 -6.14
CA THR A 56 10.98 8.98 -4.72
C THR A 56 9.78 8.09 -4.46
N ILE A 57 9.68 7.61 -3.23
CA ILE A 57 8.53 6.83 -2.77
C ILE A 57 7.22 7.62 -2.90
N ASP A 58 7.24 8.95 -2.79
CA ASP A 58 6.06 9.83 -2.86
C ASP A 58 5.62 10.12 -4.31
N GLU A 59 6.57 10.34 -5.21
CA GLU A 59 6.28 10.44 -6.65
C GLU A 59 5.72 9.12 -7.21
N LEU A 60 6.28 7.98 -6.76
CA LEU A 60 5.79 6.66 -7.18
C LEU A 60 4.32 6.45 -6.79
N VAL A 61 3.91 6.90 -5.61
CA VAL A 61 2.49 6.82 -5.15
C VAL A 61 1.61 7.60 -6.06
N GLU A 62 2.03 8.83 -6.39
CA GLU A 62 1.18 9.75 -7.11
C GLU A 62 0.91 9.18 -8.51
N ILE A 63 1.96 8.63 -9.15
CA ILE A 63 1.83 7.91 -10.42
C ILE A 63 0.90 6.70 -10.27
N VAL A 64 1.08 5.88 -9.24
CA VAL A 64 0.26 4.68 -8.99
C VAL A 64 -1.20 5.07 -8.76
N PHE A 65 -1.45 6.07 -7.91
CA PHE A 65 -2.78 6.55 -7.55
C PHE A 65 -3.50 7.14 -8.75
N ASN A 66 -2.85 8.01 -9.53
CA ASN A 66 -3.46 8.61 -10.72
C ASN A 66 -3.83 7.53 -11.74
N LYS A 67 -2.95 6.53 -11.95
CA LYS A 67 -3.25 5.40 -12.85
C LYS A 67 -4.33 4.46 -12.30
N LEU A 68 -4.36 4.22 -11.00
CA LEU A 68 -5.42 3.46 -10.37
C LEU A 68 -6.76 4.17 -10.52
N LYS A 69 -6.81 5.49 -10.32
CA LYS A 69 -8.04 6.28 -10.41
C LYS A 69 -8.69 6.23 -11.79
N GLU A 70 -7.90 5.99 -12.84
CA GLU A 70 -8.37 5.76 -14.21
C GLU A 70 -8.97 4.35 -14.40
N GLU A 71 -8.45 3.32 -13.71
CA GLU A 71 -8.91 1.92 -13.84
C GLU A 71 -10.01 1.54 -12.82
N ASP A 72 -9.85 1.98 -11.57
CA ASP A 72 -10.67 1.62 -10.40
C ASP A 72 -10.48 2.65 -9.27
N LYS A 73 -11.47 3.55 -9.12
CA LYS A 73 -11.43 4.62 -8.10
C LYS A 73 -11.49 4.07 -6.68
N GLU A 74 -12.22 2.98 -6.45
CA GLU A 74 -12.41 2.42 -5.11
C GLU A 74 -11.09 1.84 -4.60
N ILE A 75 -10.38 1.09 -5.44
CA ILE A 75 -9.05 0.57 -5.10
C ILE A 75 -8.05 1.72 -4.92
N ALA A 76 -8.13 2.78 -5.74
CA ALA A 76 -7.26 3.95 -5.59
C ALA A 76 -7.43 4.62 -4.21
N GLU A 77 -8.67 4.77 -3.75
CA GLU A 77 -9.00 5.33 -2.43
C GLU A 77 -8.52 4.43 -1.29
N LYS A 78 -8.75 3.11 -1.38
CA LYS A 78 -8.24 2.13 -0.40
C LYS A 78 -6.71 2.14 -0.34
N TYR A 79 -6.04 2.24 -1.48
CA TYR A 79 -4.58 2.32 -1.56
C TYR A 79 -4.03 3.56 -0.82
N MET A 80 -4.64 4.73 -1.04
CA MET A 80 -4.24 5.96 -0.32
C MET A 80 -4.59 5.93 1.16
N LEU A 81 -5.73 5.33 1.53
CA LEU A 81 -6.11 5.16 2.94
C LEU A 81 -5.09 4.32 3.70
N TRP A 82 -4.74 3.14 3.16
CA TRP A 82 -3.73 2.26 3.77
C TRP A 82 -2.39 2.95 3.94
N ARG A 83 -2.03 3.81 2.99
CA ARG A 83 -0.79 4.55 3.04
C ARG A 83 -0.78 5.64 4.11
N ARG A 84 -1.85 6.44 4.19
CA ARG A 84 -2.01 7.45 5.26
C ARG A 84 -1.94 6.81 6.63
N ILE A 85 -2.61 5.68 6.85
CA ILE A 85 -2.56 4.95 8.12
C ILE A 85 -1.13 4.55 8.50
N ARG A 86 -0.30 4.15 7.52
CA ARG A 86 1.10 3.76 7.75
C ARG A 86 2.07 4.94 7.95
N GLU A 87 1.75 6.10 7.41
CA GLU A 87 2.59 7.31 7.50
C GLU A 87 2.31 8.12 8.77
N HIS A 88 1.15 7.92 9.40
CA HIS A 88 0.84 8.53 10.69
C HIS A 88 1.84 8.08 11.77
N LYS A 89 2.41 9.07 12.47
CA LYS A 89 3.35 8.86 13.58
C LYS A 89 2.65 8.47 14.88
N GLU A 90 1.35 8.71 14.96
CA GLU A 90 0.52 8.46 16.13
C GLU A 90 -0.02 7.02 16.09
N PRO A 91 -0.13 6.34 17.25
CA PRO A 91 -0.66 4.99 17.30
C PRO A 91 -2.15 4.96 16.94
N LEU A 92 -2.55 4.03 16.06
CA LEU A 92 -3.96 3.73 15.82
C LEU A 92 -4.49 2.84 16.95
N ILE A 93 -5.39 3.39 17.77
CA ILE A 93 -6.07 2.64 18.85
C ILE A 93 -7.47 2.25 18.36
N ILE A 94 -7.77 0.94 18.33
CA ILE A 94 -9.08 0.41 17.95
C ILE A 94 -9.77 -0.15 19.20
N LEU A 95 -10.87 0.48 19.63
CA LEU A 95 -11.70 0.01 20.74
C LEU A 95 -12.91 -0.76 20.19
N ILE A 96 -13.08 -2.01 20.63
CA ILE A 96 -14.19 -2.87 20.22
C ILE A 96 -15.07 -3.13 21.43
N GLY A 97 -16.30 -2.60 21.40
CA GLY A 97 -17.28 -2.73 22.49
C GLY A 97 -18.57 -3.42 22.03
N GLY A 98 -19.30 -4.00 22.99
CA GLY A 98 -20.55 -4.71 22.74
C GLY A 98 -21.05 -5.42 24.00
N ALA A 99 -22.31 -5.88 23.99
CA ALA A 99 -22.89 -6.66 25.07
C ALA A 99 -22.19 -8.02 25.23
N SER A 100 -22.36 -8.69 26.38
CA SER A 100 -21.77 -10.00 26.61
C SER A 100 -22.24 -11.02 25.55
N GLY A 101 -21.30 -11.81 25.01
CA GLY A 101 -21.60 -12.88 24.05
C GLY A 101 -21.78 -12.48 22.59
N VAL A 102 -21.68 -11.19 22.22
CA VAL A 102 -21.86 -10.75 20.81
C VAL A 102 -20.65 -10.99 19.91
N GLY A 103 -19.56 -11.58 20.45
CA GLY A 103 -18.36 -11.92 19.68
C GLY A 103 -17.33 -10.79 19.54
N THR A 104 -17.31 -9.81 20.46
CA THR A 104 -16.32 -8.71 20.47
C THR A 104 -14.88 -9.21 20.44
N SER A 105 -14.53 -10.19 21.29
CA SER A 105 -13.19 -10.79 21.32
C SER A 105 -12.84 -11.52 20.02
N SER A 106 -13.82 -12.19 19.40
CA SER A 106 -13.62 -12.89 18.12
C SER A 106 -13.31 -11.91 16.99
N ILE A 107 -14.04 -10.80 16.91
CA ILE A 107 -13.77 -9.74 15.94
C ILE A 107 -12.42 -9.07 16.21
N ALA A 108 -12.08 -8.80 17.47
CA ALA A 108 -10.79 -8.23 17.83
C ALA A 108 -9.62 -9.09 17.34
N PHE A 109 -9.72 -10.41 17.52
CA PHE A 109 -8.72 -11.37 17.07
C PHE A 109 -8.59 -11.39 15.54
N GLU A 110 -9.72 -11.45 14.81
CA GLU A 110 -9.72 -11.40 13.35
C GLU A 110 -9.12 -10.10 12.80
N VAL A 111 -9.47 -8.96 13.39
CA VAL A 111 -8.91 -7.66 13.02
C VAL A 111 -7.40 -7.62 13.25
N ALA A 112 -6.92 -8.09 14.41
CA ALA A 112 -5.49 -8.14 14.70
C ALA A 112 -4.72 -8.96 13.66
N ASN A 113 -5.22 -10.15 13.31
CA ASN A 113 -4.64 -11.00 12.28
C ASN A 113 -4.57 -10.29 10.91
N ARG A 114 -5.66 -9.63 10.49
CA ARG A 114 -5.72 -8.91 9.20
C ARG A 114 -4.78 -7.71 9.15
N LEU A 115 -4.59 -7.03 10.28
CA LEU A 115 -3.65 -5.92 10.41
C LEU A 115 -2.18 -6.39 10.53
N GLY A 116 -1.95 -7.70 10.66
CA GLY A 116 -0.62 -8.26 10.87
C GLY A 116 -0.03 -7.91 12.24
N ILE A 117 -0.89 -7.61 13.21
CA ILE A 117 -0.52 -7.42 14.62
C ILE A 117 -0.40 -8.83 15.20
N ARG A 118 0.82 -9.20 15.60
CA ARG A 118 1.13 -10.48 16.23
C ARG A 118 1.21 -10.32 17.74
#